data_AF-A0A5J4SDN2-F1
#
_entry.id   AF-A0A5J4SDN2-F1
#
_cell.length_a   1.000
_cell.length_b   1.000
_cell.length_c   1.000
_cell.angle_alpha   90.00
_cell.angle_beta   90.00
_cell.angle_gamma   90.00
#
_symmetry.space_group_name_H-M   'P 1'
#
loop_
_entity.id
_entity.type
_entity.pdbx_description
1 polymer ?
#
loop_
_entity_poly.entity_id
_entity_poly.type
_entity_poly.pdbx_seq_one_letter_code
_entity_poly.pdbx_strand_id
1 'polypeptide(L)'
;MKNKNLSSKFYNEFIRLKNISASDSSLPYEVRINSNEVKNVYFSADKLDNFIISQIKKASDSIIIVNAYFDWKPIADALIEVKNQGKKVVVLTDKSTEYRYMKDAFVNYNELCMEYLQSYEIEIYLYDDRIHKGIMH
;
A
#
# COMPACT_ATOMS: atom_id res chain seq x y z
N MET A 1 -21.22 -3.18 -12.66
CA MET A 1 -19.76 -3.06 -12.45
C MET A 1 -19.16 -4.45 -12.30
N LYS A 2 -18.14 -4.81 -13.09
CA LYS A 2 -17.53 -6.14 -13.01
C LYS A 2 -16.56 -6.18 -11.83
N ASN A 3 -16.95 -6.84 -10.74
CA ASN A 3 -16.04 -7.32 -9.70
C ASN A 3 -15.01 -8.24 -10.37
N LYS A 4 -13.82 -7.72 -10.66
CA LYS A 4 -12.69 -8.58 -11.05
C LYS A 4 -12.26 -9.30 -9.77
N ASN A 5 -12.74 -10.54 -9.62
CA ASN A 5 -12.18 -11.49 -8.65
C ASN A 5 -10.65 -11.41 -8.73
N LEU A 6 -9.99 -11.28 -7.58
CA LEU A 6 -8.53 -11.37 -7.47
C LEU A 6 -8.08 -12.56 -8.33
N SER A 7 -7.23 -12.30 -9.33
CA SER A 7 -6.66 -13.42 -10.09
C SER A 7 -5.92 -14.31 -9.09
N SER A 8 -6.09 -15.63 -9.18
CA SER A 8 -5.44 -16.61 -8.31
C SER A 8 -3.92 -16.40 -8.21
N LYS A 9 -3.30 -15.87 -9.27
CA LYS A 9 -1.89 -15.47 -9.31
C LYS A 9 -1.53 -14.38 -8.30
N PHE A 10 -2.42 -13.42 -8.06
CA PHE A 10 -2.21 -12.30 -7.12
C PHE A 10 -2.51 -12.67 -5.66
N TYR A 11 -3.53 -13.48 -5.39
CA TYR A 11 -3.74 -14.04 -4.06
C TYR A 11 -2.52 -14.87 -3.62
N ASN A 12 -1.95 -15.67 -4.54
CA ASN A 12 -0.73 -16.42 -4.28
C ASN A 12 0.48 -15.50 -4.02
N GLU A 13 0.59 -14.36 -4.69
CA GLU A 13 1.65 -13.38 -4.43
C GLU A 13 1.48 -12.68 -3.07
N PHE A 14 0.24 -12.34 -2.69
CA PHE A 14 -0.08 -11.83 -1.36
C PHE A 14 0.24 -12.85 -0.26
N ILE A 15 -0.13 -14.12 -0.44
CA ILE A 15 0.22 -15.22 0.48
C ILE A 15 1.74 -15.43 0.52
N ARG A 16 2.45 -15.33 -0.61
CA ARG A 16 3.92 -15.39 -0.68
C ARG A 16 4.57 -14.27 0.15
N LEU A 17 4.05 -13.05 0.06
CA LEU A 17 4.52 -11.90 0.85
C LEU A 17 4.14 -11.99 2.33
N LYS A 18 3.02 -12.66 2.66
CA LYS A 18 2.54 -12.93 4.03
C LYS A 18 3.38 -13.95 4.81
N ASN A 19 4.14 -14.82 4.13
CA ASN A 19 5.09 -15.73 4.78
C ASN A 19 6.34 -15.02 5.32
N ILE A 20 6.43 -13.71 5.10
CA ILE A 20 7.28 -12.85 5.89
C ILE A 20 6.33 -12.28 6.96
N SER A 21 6.66 -12.38 8.25
CA SER A 21 5.75 -12.22 9.40
C SER A 21 5.59 -10.78 9.88
N ALA A 22 4.39 -10.16 9.82
CA ALA A 22 4.16 -8.85 10.45
C ALA A 22 4.10 -9.05 11.98
N SER A 23 5.04 -8.47 12.73
CA SER A 23 5.09 -8.64 14.19
C SER A 23 4.27 -7.59 14.93
N ASP A 24 3.45 -8.10 15.86
CA ASP A 24 3.03 -7.57 17.16
C ASP A 24 2.93 -6.03 17.34
N SER A 25 1.74 -5.57 17.73
CA SER A 25 1.28 -4.18 17.88
C SER A 25 1.99 -3.37 18.98
N SER A 26 3.12 -3.86 19.48
CA SER A 26 4.00 -3.20 20.46
C SER A 26 5.38 -2.84 19.89
N LEU A 27 5.67 -3.17 18.63
CA LEU A 27 6.94 -2.93 17.97
C LEU A 27 6.85 -1.85 16.87
N PRO A 28 7.96 -1.14 16.56
CA PRO A 28 7.97 -0.14 15.51
C PRO A 28 7.64 -0.78 14.15
N TYR A 29 6.84 -0.07 13.33
CA TYR A 29 6.35 -0.49 12.03
C TYR A 29 7.37 -1.30 11.21
N GLU A 30 6.98 -2.50 10.76
CA GLU A 30 7.82 -3.34 9.90
C GLU A 30 7.63 -2.96 8.42
N VAL A 31 8.74 -2.66 7.74
CA VAL A 31 8.77 -2.41 6.28
C VAL A 31 9.62 -3.47 5.61
N ARG A 32 9.12 -4.08 4.53
CA ARG A 32 9.88 -5.07 3.74
C ARG A 32 10.17 -4.55 2.34
N ILE A 33 11.41 -4.70 1.92
CA ILE A 33 11.91 -4.18 0.65
C ILE A 33 12.60 -5.32 -0.09
N ASN A 34 12.13 -5.63 -1.30
CA ASN A 34 12.61 -6.71 -2.18
C ASN A 34 12.40 -8.12 -1.63
N SER A 35 11.81 -9.01 -2.44
CA SER A 35 11.45 -10.39 -2.06
C SER A 35 12.63 -11.27 -1.61
N ASN A 36 13.87 -10.81 -1.74
CA ASN A 36 15.08 -11.59 -1.50
C ASN A 36 15.92 -11.10 -0.30
N GLU A 37 15.63 -9.94 0.29
CA GLU A 37 16.38 -9.42 1.44
C GLU A 37 15.42 -8.75 2.42
N VAL A 38 14.99 -9.49 3.46
CA VAL A 38 14.13 -8.94 4.50
C VAL A 38 14.99 -8.08 5.43
N LYS A 39 15.00 -6.76 5.20
CA LYS A 39 15.59 -5.79 6.12
C LYS A 39 14.51 -5.27 7.06
N ASN A 40 14.56 -5.71 8.31
CA ASN A 40 13.76 -5.12 9.38
C ASN A 40 14.40 -3.77 9.74
N VAL A 41 13.64 -2.69 9.59
CA VAL A 41 14.09 -1.34 9.95
C VAL A 41 13.10 -0.73 10.92
N TYR A 42 13.61 -0.24 12.05
CA TYR A 42 12.82 0.38 13.10
C TYR A 42 12.94 1.90 13.00
N PHE A 43 11.82 2.61 13.02
CA PHE A 43 11.77 4.07 12.86
C PHE A 43 11.07 4.75 14.05
N SER A 44 11.49 5.99 14.33
CA SER A 44 10.61 6.97 14.98
C SER A 44 9.50 7.36 13.98
N ALA A 45 8.26 7.56 14.45
CA ALA A 45 7.09 7.81 13.60
C ALA A 45 7.33 8.81 12.46
N ASP A 46 7.95 9.96 12.75
CA ASP A 46 8.19 11.05 11.78
C ASP A 46 9.16 10.69 10.63
N LYS A 47 9.89 9.58 10.75
CA LYS A 47 10.88 9.15 9.73
C LYS A 47 10.39 8.03 8.83
N LEU A 48 9.29 7.38 9.21
CA LEU A 48 8.78 6.22 8.49
C LEU A 48 8.29 6.61 7.08
N ASP A 49 7.47 7.66 6.98
CA ASP A 49 6.91 8.10 5.69
C ASP A 49 8.00 8.50 4.71
N ASN A 50 8.96 9.31 5.18
CA ASN A 50 10.11 9.74 4.38
C ASN A 50 10.93 8.54 3.89
N PHE A 51 11.08 7.52 4.74
CA PHE A 51 11.75 6.30 4.33
C PHE A 51 10.96 5.54 3.27
N ILE A 52 9.66 5.28 3.48
CA ILE A 52 8.79 4.60 2.52
C ILE A 52 8.82 5.32 1.17
N ILE A 53 8.65 6.65 1.17
CA ILE A 53 8.74 7.49 -0.03
C ILE A 53 10.10 7.33 -0.71
N SER A 54 11.20 7.31 0.05
CA SER A 54 12.53 7.11 -0.53
C SER A 54 12.70 5.74 -1.20
N GLN A 55 12.05 4.68 -0.68
CA GLN A 55 12.10 3.35 -1.27
C GLN A 55 11.24 3.26 -2.52
N ILE A 56 10.05 3.86 -2.49
CA ILE A 56 9.18 4.00 -3.66
C ILE A 56 9.96 4.64 -4.82
N LYS A 57 10.61 5.78 -4.57
CA LYS A 57 11.39 6.48 -5.61
C LYS A 57 12.57 5.68 -6.16
N LYS A 58 13.17 4.80 -5.35
CA LYS A 58 14.30 3.94 -5.75
C LYS A 58 13.90 2.68 -6.52
N ALA A 59 12.63 2.30 -6.54
CA ALA A 59 12.19 1.09 -7.25
C ALA A 59 12.57 1.17 -8.74
N SER A 60 13.10 0.07 -9.31
CA SER A 60 13.53 0.02 -10.71
C SER A 60 12.37 -0.23 -11.67
N ASP A 61 11.55 -1.25 -11.38
CA ASP A 61 10.60 -1.81 -12.36
C ASP A 61 9.15 -1.72 -11.91
N SER A 62 8.88 -2.15 -10.67
CA SER A 62 7.51 -2.21 -10.16
C SER A 62 7.42 -2.00 -8.66
N ILE A 63 6.27 -1.51 -8.21
CA ILE A 63 5.91 -1.31 -6.82
C ILE A 63 4.56 -1.96 -6.57
N ILE A 64 4.50 -2.74 -5.51
CA ILE A 64 3.26 -3.29 -4.97
C ILE A 64 3.17 -2.80 -3.53
N ILE A 65 2.14 -2.01 -3.24
CA ILE A 65 1.79 -1.65 -1.86
C ILE A 65 0.63 -2.53 -1.41
N VAL A 66 0.76 -3.06 -0.20
CA VAL A 66 -0.28 -3.80 0.50
C VAL A 66 -0.50 -3.09 1.83
N ASN A 67 -1.72 -2.63 2.09
CA ASN A 67 -2.03 -1.90 3.31
C ASN A 67 -3.45 -2.22 3.78
N ALA A 68 -3.71 -2.21 5.09
CA ALA A 68 -5.05 -2.33 5.63
C ALA A 68 -5.90 -1.13 5.22
N TYR A 69 -5.37 0.07 5.43
CA TYR A 69 -6.04 1.32 5.08
C TYR A 69 -5.07 2.22 4.32
N PHE A 70 -5.40 2.52 3.07
CA PHE A 70 -4.61 3.44 2.25
C PHE A 70 -5.28 4.81 2.22
N ASP A 71 -4.83 5.73 3.08
CA ASP A 71 -5.34 7.10 3.13
C ASP A 71 -4.26 8.19 3.20
N TRP A 72 -2.99 7.81 3.04
CA TRP A 72 -1.85 8.72 3.21
C TRP A 72 -1.42 9.37 1.89
N LYS A 73 -1.71 10.66 1.74
CA LYS A 73 -1.46 11.42 0.51
C LYS A 73 0.02 11.47 0.12
N PRO A 74 0.99 11.73 1.03
CA PRO A 74 2.41 11.76 0.64
C PRO A 74 2.92 10.46 0.00
N ILE A 75 2.43 9.31 0.46
CA ILE A 75 2.76 8.02 -0.15
C ILE A 75 2.07 7.89 -1.51
N ALA A 76 0.80 8.29 -1.63
CA ALA A 76 0.09 8.30 -2.91
C ALA A 76 0.79 9.17 -3.97
N ASP A 77 1.24 10.36 -3.58
CA ASP A 77 1.96 11.28 -4.46
C ASP A 77 3.27 10.65 -4.95
N ALA A 78 4.00 9.98 -4.06
CA ALA A 78 5.21 9.25 -4.43
C ALA A 78 4.94 8.09 -5.41
N LEU A 79 3.83 7.37 -5.23
CA LEU A 79 3.39 6.31 -6.15
C LEU A 79 3.01 6.85 -7.53
N ILE A 80 2.35 8.00 -7.57
CA ILE A 80 1.99 8.67 -8.81
C ILE A 80 3.25 9.16 -9.54
N GLU A 81 4.20 9.74 -8.81
CA GLU A 81 5.48 10.21 -9.38
C GLU A 81 6.22 9.08 -10.10
N VAL A 82 6.36 7.92 -9.46
CA VAL A 82 7.06 6.77 -10.05
C VAL A 82 6.25 6.08 -11.16
N LYS A 83 4.91 6.08 -11.07
CA LYS A 83 4.06 5.65 -12.18
C LYS A 83 4.29 6.52 -13.41
N ASN A 84 4.36 7.84 -13.24
CA ASN A 84 4.64 8.80 -14.31
C ASN A 84 6.06 8.64 -14.90
N GLN A 85 6.98 7.98 -14.19
CA GLN A 85 8.28 7.55 -14.71
C GLN A 85 8.21 6.24 -15.53
N GLY A 86 7.02 5.67 -15.75
CA GLY A 86 6.79 4.44 -16.51
C GLY A 86 6.86 3.15 -15.69
N LYS A 87 7.04 3.24 -14.37
CA LYS A 87 7.10 2.06 -13.49
C LYS A 87 5.71 1.49 -13.26
N LYS A 88 5.61 0.17 -13.09
CA LYS A 88 4.33 -0.46 -12.74
C LYS A 88 4.00 -0.22 -11.27
N VAL A 89 2.81 0.30 -10.97
CA VAL A 89 2.36 0.54 -9.60
C VAL A 89 1.02 -0.13 -9.35
N VAL A 90 0.96 -0.92 -8.27
CA VAL A 90 -0.25 -1.61 -7.82
C VAL A 90 -0.48 -1.33 -6.34
N VAL A 91 -1.70 -0.97 -5.97
CA VAL A 91 -2.15 -0.81 -4.59
C VAL A 91 -3.16 -1.91 -4.26
N LEU A 92 -2.90 -2.67 -3.20
CA LEU A 92 -3.83 -3.61 -2.60
C LEU A 92 -4.24 -3.05 -1.24
N THR A 93 -5.53 -2.84 -1.04
CA THR A 93 -6.04 -2.26 0.21
C THR A 93 -7.37 -2.87 0.62
N ASP A 94 -7.76 -2.72 1.89
CA ASP A 94 -9.08 -3.16 2.32
C ASP A 94 -10.18 -2.31 1.66
N LYS A 95 -11.33 -2.95 1.41
CA LYS A 95 -12.51 -2.35 0.81
C LYS A 95 -13.02 -1.13 1.58
N SER A 96 -12.83 -1.07 2.90
CA SER A 96 -13.18 0.11 3.69
C SER A 96 -12.44 1.39 3.27
N THR A 97 -11.34 1.26 2.50
CA THR A 97 -10.63 2.39 1.88
C THR A 97 -11.50 3.16 0.88
N GLU A 98 -12.52 2.53 0.30
CA GLU A 98 -13.48 3.18 -0.61
C GLU A 98 -14.16 4.42 0.01
N TYR A 99 -14.27 4.45 1.33
CA TYR A 99 -14.94 5.52 2.07
C TYR A 99 -13.98 6.42 2.84
N ARG A 100 -12.67 6.30 2.60
CA ARG A 100 -11.65 7.10 3.27
C ARG A 100 -11.28 8.30 2.44
N TYR A 101 -11.08 9.42 3.13
CA TYR A 101 -10.54 10.64 2.57
C TYR A 101 -9.02 10.64 2.67
N MET A 102 -8.36 11.25 1.69
CA MET A 102 -6.93 11.48 1.74
C MET A 102 -6.56 12.34 2.95
N LYS A 103 -5.41 12.08 3.55
CA LYS A 103 -4.85 12.90 4.63
C LYS A 103 -3.33 12.97 4.57
N ASP A 104 -2.78 13.97 5.23
CA ASP A 104 -1.37 14.03 5.62
C ASP A 104 -1.23 14.39 7.11
N ALA A 105 -0.05 14.79 7.55
CA ALA A 105 0.22 15.11 8.95
C ALA A 105 -0.59 16.30 9.50
N PHE A 106 -1.11 17.16 8.62
CA PHE A 106 -1.72 18.44 8.99
C PHE A 106 -3.13 18.63 8.43
N VAL A 107 -3.47 17.93 7.35
CA VAL A 107 -4.68 18.17 6.55
C VAL A 107 -5.42 16.87 6.27
N ASN A 108 -6.74 16.89 6.49
CA ASN A 108 -7.65 15.95 5.85
C ASN A 108 -8.20 16.62 4.59
N TYR A 109 -8.03 15.97 3.45
CA TYR A 109 -8.48 16.47 2.16
C TYR A 109 -9.93 16.05 1.90
N ASN A 110 -10.66 16.81 1.08
CA ASN A 110 -12.04 16.49 0.68
C ASN A 110 -12.09 15.55 -0.54
N GLU A 111 -11.05 14.74 -0.73
CA GLU A 111 -10.91 13.84 -1.87
C GLU A 111 -10.82 12.40 -1.38
N LEU A 112 -11.63 11.51 -1.97
CA LEU A 112 -11.61 10.09 -1.60
C LEU A 112 -10.34 9.42 -2.14
N CYS A 113 -9.74 8.53 -1.34
CA CYS A 113 -8.48 7.88 -1.65
C CYS A 113 -8.52 7.12 -2.98
N MET A 114 -9.65 6.44 -3.21
CA MET A 114 -9.86 5.67 -4.43
C MET A 114 -10.00 6.56 -5.66
N GLU A 115 -10.73 7.67 -5.55
CA GLU A 115 -10.90 8.63 -6.64
C GLU A 115 -9.56 9.27 -6.99
N TYR A 116 -8.77 9.66 -5.98
CA TYR A 116 -7.44 10.21 -6.18
C TYR A 116 -6.56 9.25 -6.97
N LEU A 117 -6.35 8.03 -6.48
CA LEU A 117 -5.48 7.04 -7.13
C LEU A 117 -5.97 6.67 -8.54
N GLN A 118 -7.28 6.53 -8.74
CA GLN A 118 -7.87 6.20 -10.04
C GLN A 118 -7.70 7.33 -11.06
N SER A 119 -7.76 8.60 -10.62
CA SER A 119 -7.55 9.76 -11.51
C SER A 119 -6.15 9.79 -12.14
N TYR A 120 -5.17 9.14 -11.49
CA TYR A 120 -3.81 8.93 -12.00
C TYR A 120 -3.58 7.51 -12.51
N GLU A 121 -4.66 6.78 -12.84
CA GLU A 121 -4.64 5.43 -13.42
C GLU A 121 -3.85 4.39 -12.59
N ILE A 122 -3.71 4.58 -11.28
CA ILE A 122 -3.07 3.58 -10.42
C ILE A 122 -3.92 2.31 -10.42
N GLU A 123 -3.29 1.14 -10.57
CA GLU A 123 -3.99 -0.14 -10.52
C GLU A 123 -4.32 -0.47 -9.05
N ILE A 124 -5.61 -0.61 -8.73
CA ILE A 124 -6.06 -0.86 -7.35
C ILE A 124 -6.81 -2.18 -7.26
N TYR A 125 -6.45 -2.98 -6.27
CA TYR A 125 -7.16 -4.18 -5.86
C TYR A 125 -7.75 -3.96 -4.47
N LEU A 126 -9.04 -4.29 -4.34
CA LEU A 126 -9.72 -4.24 -3.06
C LEU A 126 -9.86 -5.66 -2.51
N TYR A 127 -9.53 -5.78 -1.23
CA TYR A 127 -9.76 -6.98 -0.44
C TYR A 127 -10.85 -6.70 0.58
N ASP A 128 -11.79 -7.62 0.79
CA ASP A 128 -12.80 -7.45 1.84
C ASP A 128 -12.38 -8.28 3.06
N ASP A 129 -11.74 -7.63 4.04
CA ASP A 129 -11.17 -8.32 5.19
C ASP A 129 -12.25 -8.94 6.09
N ARG A 130 -13.49 -8.43 6.02
CA ARG A 130 -14.64 -8.98 6.75
C ARG A 130 -14.99 -10.41 6.29
N ILE A 131 -14.75 -10.71 5.02
CA ILE A 131 -14.99 -12.04 4.45
C ILE A 131 -13.88 -13.01 4.86
N HIS A 132 -12.70 -12.50 5.20
CA HIS A 132 -11.49 -13.29 5.39
C HIS A 132 -10.95 -13.30 6.82
N LYS A 133 -11.74 -12.87 7.80
CA LYS A 133 -11.44 -12.93 9.25
C LYS A 133 -10.27 -12.05 9.71
N GLY A 134 -10.05 -10.87 9.11
CA GLY A 134 -9.09 -9.92 9.66
C GLY A 134 -7.63 -10.20 9.29
N ILE A 135 -7.39 -10.77 8.11
CA ILE A 135 -6.07 -11.14 7.60
C ILE A 135 -5.18 -9.91 7.34
N MET A 136 -5.74 -8.72 7.12
CA MET A 136 -4.95 -7.50 6.88
C MET A 136 -4.80 -6.59 8.10
N HIS A 137 -5.30 -6.99 9.27
CA HIS A 137 -5.06 -6.27 10.54
C HIS A 137 -3.65 -6.46 11.09
#